data_AF-A0A553DQ43-F1
#
_entry.id   AF-A0A553DQ43-F1
#
_cell.length_a   1.000
_cell.length_b   1.000
_cell.length_c   1.000
_cell.angle_alpha   90.00
_cell.angle_beta   90.00
_cell.angle_gamma   90.00
#
_symmetry.space_group_name_H-M   'P 1'
#
loop_
_entity.id
_entity.type
_entity.pdbx_description
1 polymer ?
#
loop_
_entity_poly.entity_id
_entity_poly.type
_entity_poly.pdbx_seq_one_letter_code
_entity_poly.pdbx_strand_id
1 'polypeptide(L)'
;MKTAIFIFISIVLSLSINKDTYLGKYIYKSRNYYESIDLKDNNQFIYSYKNEFINYEIKGNYKINSDSLILDSNPQRDKIIVKEKNRGNKNSNLIIVKDKEGNNLTYHIYLVLVDDKVICLKDQWEKSKIKNQTIKGFYLVDTKGLKSPTYLKKGKFSNHFEVQFETKRVFENETWHLEKDKIKPIGMDGEYQNYYLEKNN
;
A
#
# COMPACT_ATOMS: atom_id res chain seq x y z
N MET A 1 35.62 43.51 -35.44
CA MET A 1 34.38 42.84 -34.98
C MET A 1 34.63 41.34 -34.95
N LYS A 2 34.71 40.74 -33.76
CA LYS A 2 34.79 39.28 -33.58
C LYS A 2 33.64 38.87 -32.68
N THR A 3 32.58 38.35 -33.26
CA THR A 3 31.45 37.75 -32.55
C THR A 3 31.81 36.31 -32.22
N ALA A 4 32.10 36.03 -30.94
CA ALA A 4 32.24 34.66 -30.45
C ALA A 4 30.85 34.14 -30.08
N ILE A 5 30.38 33.12 -30.81
CA ILE A 5 29.14 32.39 -30.50
C ILE A 5 29.53 31.27 -29.53
N PHE A 6 29.09 31.38 -28.28
CA PHE A 6 29.18 30.29 -27.31
C PHE A 6 27.98 29.36 -27.50
N ILE A 7 28.23 28.17 -28.04
CA ILE A 7 27.25 27.08 -28.08
C ILE A 7 27.35 26.32 -26.77
N PHE A 8 26.34 26.45 -25.91
CA PHE A 8 26.22 25.69 -24.67
C PHE A 8 25.61 24.31 -25.00
N ILE A 9 26.44 23.32 -25.28
CA ILE A 9 26.01 21.93 -25.41
C ILE A 9 25.84 21.36 -23.99
N SER A 10 24.60 21.36 -23.51
CA SER A 10 24.23 20.67 -22.27
C SER A 10 24.16 19.17 -22.56
N ILE A 11 25.27 18.45 -22.35
CA ILE A 11 25.28 16.99 -22.36
C ILE A 11 24.54 16.54 -21.10
N VAL A 12 23.27 16.19 -21.26
CA VAL A 12 22.56 15.36 -20.28
C VAL A 12 23.12 13.95 -20.44
N LEU A 13 24.19 13.64 -19.72
CA LEU A 13 24.64 12.27 -19.49
C LEU A 13 23.54 11.56 -18.68
N SER A 14 22.59 10.94 -19.38
CA SER A 14 21.74 9.93 -18.76
C SER A 14 22.64 8.78 -18.38
N LEU A 15 23.00 8.69 -17.10
CA LEU A 15 23.59 7.49 -16.52
C LEU A 15 22.59 6.35 -16.76
N SER A 16 22.87 5.53 -17.77
CA SER A 16 22.15 4.29 -18.01
C SER A 16 22.42 3.40 -16.80
N ILE A 17 21.51 3.41 -15.83
CA ILE A 17 21.53 2.44 -14.74
C ILE A 17 21.51 1.07 -15.41
N ASN A 18 22.56 0.27 -15.19
CA ASN A 18 22.64 -1.07 -15.74
C ASN A 18 21.59 -1.92 -15.03
N LYS A 19 20.38 -1.96 -15.59
CA LYS A 19 19.24 -2.64 -15.01
C LYS A 19 19.50 -4.13 -14.77
N ASP A 20 20.35 -4.74 -15.59
CA ASP A 20 20.70 -6.14 -15.51
C ASP A 20 21.34 -6.50 -14.16
N THR A 21 21.99 -5.54 -13.49
CA THR A 21 22.57 -5.78 -12.17
C THR A 21 21.52 -6.06 -11.11
N TYR A 22 20.29 -5.57 -11.29
CA TYR A 22 19.22 -5.69 -10.30
C TYR A 22 18.25 -6.84 -10.59
N LEU A 23 18.36 -7.50 -11.74
CA LEU A 23 17.52 -8.66 -12.09
C LEU A 23 17.75 -9.84 -11.15
N GLY A 24 16.72 -10.66 -10.99
CA GLY A 24 16.75 -11.89 -10.20
C GLY A 24 15.84 -11.87 -8.99
N LYS A 25 15.95 -12.91 -8.16
CA LYS A 25 15.09 -13.13 -7.01
C LYS A 25 15.77 -12.67 -5.72
N TYR A 26 15.08 -11.85 -4.95
CA TYR A 26 15.47 -11.40 -3.62
C TYR A 26 14.58 -12.06 -2.58
N ILE A 27 15.16 -12.54 -1.49
CA ILE A 27 14.48 -13.39 -0.53
C ILE A 27 14.83 -12.94 0.89
N TYR A 28 13.82 -12.94 1.74
CA TYR A 28 13.99 -13.01 3.19
C TYR A 28 13.19 -14.20 3.73
N LYS A 29 13.81 -14.96 4.64
CA LYS A 29 13.19 -16.13 5.25
C LYS A 29 13.55 -16.19 6.73
N SER A 30 12.52 -16.36 7.56
CA SER A 30 12.66 -16.75 8.97
C SER A 30 11.82 -17.99 9.25
N ARG A 31 11.73 -18.43 10.51
CA ARG A 31 11.08 -19.69 10.90
C ARG A 31 9.67 -19.84 10.31
N ASN A 32 8.87 -18.79 10.42
CA ASN A 32 7.44 -18.79 10.09
C ASN A 32 7.06 -17.65 9.13
N TYR A 33 8.05 -17.11 8.42
CA TYR A 33 7.90 -15.98 7.52
C TYR A 33 8.77 -16.16 6.28
N TYR A 34 8.21 -15.84 5.12
CA TYR A 34 8.90 -15.82 3.85
C TYR A 34 8.37 -14.68 3.01
N GLU A 35 9.27 -13.85 2.51
CA GLU A 35 8.97 -12.80 1.55
C GLU A 35 10.00 -12.88 0.42
N SER A 36 9.53 -12.76 -0.82
CA SER A 36 10.44 -12.66 -1.95
C SER A 36 9.89 -11.78 -3.03
N ILE A 37 10.79 -11.15 -3.80
CA ILE A 37 10.45 -10.47 -5.04
C ILE A 37 11.40 -10.93 -6.15
N ASP A 38 10.86 -11.30 -7.29
CA ASP A 38 11.59 -11.75 -8.47
C ASP A 38 11.44 -10.70 -9.58
N LEU A 39 12.53 -9.98 -9.87
CA LEU A 39 12.58 -8.92 -10.87
C LEU A 39 13.00 -9.50 -12.22
N LYS A 40 12.07 -9.51 -13.17
CA LYS A 40 12.25 -10.03 -14.53
C LYS A 40 12.81 -8.99 -15.48
N ASP A 41 13.46 -9.46 -16.54
CA ASP A 41 14.02 -8.66 -17.63
C ASP A 41 12.96 -7.80 -18.36
N ASN A 42 11.74 -8.31 -18.48
CA ASN A 42 10.60 -7.68 -19.14
C ASN A 42 9.88 -6.61 -18.29
N ASN A 43 10.52 -6.06 -17.25
CA ASN A 43 9.95 -5.09 -16.30
C ASN A 43 8.79 -5.61 -15.45
N GLN A 44 8.60 -6.92 -15.34
CA GLN A 44 7.60 -7.51 -14.45
C GLN A 44 8.22 -8.00 -13.15
N PHE A 45 7.46 -7.97 -12.07
CA PHE A 45 7.84 -8.59 -10.81
C PHE A 45 6.86 -9.68 -10.41
N ILE A 46 7.37 -10.65 -9.66
CA ILE A 46 6.57 -11.62 -8.91
C ILE A 46 6.93 -11.47 -7.44
N TYR A 47 5.97 -11.01 -6.64
CA TYR A 47 6.08 -10.88 -5.20
C TYR A 47 5.37 -12.05 -4.53
N SER A 48 6.07 -12.74 -3.63
CA SER A 48 5.51 -13.85 -2.85
C SER A 48 5.61 -13.52 -1.37
N TYR A 49 4.51 -13.75 -0.64
CA TYR A 49 4.45 -13.58 0.80
C TYR A 49 3.83 -14.81 1.44
N LYS A 50 4.47 -15.31 2.48
CA LYS A 50 3.98 -16.42 3.28
C LYS A 50 4.30 -16.22 4.75
N ASN A 51 3.32 -16.45 5.60
CA ASN A 51 3.49 -16.66 7.04
C ASN A 51 2.71 -17.91 7.48
N GLU A 52 2.51 -18.09 8.79
CA GLU A 52 1.77 -19.26 9.32
C GLU A 52 0.33 -19.36 8.81
N PHE A 53 -0.31 -18.23 8.50
CA PHE A 53 -1.75 -18.16 8.23
C PHE A 53 -2.07 -17.83 6.77
N ILE A 54 -1.13 -17.25 6.06
CA ILE A 54 -1.36 -16.60 4.77
C ILE A 54 -0.27 -17.01 3.80
N ASN A 55 -0.67 -17.28 2.57
CA ASN A 55 0.22 -17.48 1.45
C ASN A 55 -0.42 -16.84 0.22
N TYR A 56 0.28 -15.92 -0.44
CA TYR A 56 -0.19 -15.34 -1.70
C TYR A 56 0.96 -14.87 -2.58
N GLU A 57 0.64 -14.69 -3.85
CA GLU A 57 1.50 -14.14 -4.88
C GLU A 57 0.83 -12.92 -5.52
N ILE A 58 1.62 -11.90 -5.82
CA ILE A 58 1.21 -10.70 -6.55
C ILE A 58 2.15 -10.52 -7.73
N LYS A 59 1.58 -10.22 -8.90
CA LYS A 59 2.32 -9.87 -10.10
C LYS A 59 2.10 -8.40 -10.42
N GLY A 60 3.05 -7.81 -11.11
CA GLY A 60 2.97 -6.41 -11.50
C GLY A 60 4.13 -5.96 -12.35
N ASN A 61 4.21 -4.66 -12.57
CA ASN A 61 5.30 -4.02 -13.28
C ASN A 61 6.17 -3.26 -12.28
N TYR A 62 7.45 -3.11 -12.61
CA TYR A 62 8.36 -2.31 -11.82
C TYR A 62 9.21 -1.38 -12.68
N LYS A 63 9.68 -0.31 -12.06
CA LYS A 63 10.72 0.57 -12.62
C LYS A 63 11.78 0.83 -11.55
N ILE A 64 13.01 1.07 -12.00
CA ILE A 64 14.13 1.43 -11.14
C ILE A 64 14.50 2.88 -11.46
N ASN A 65 14.61 3.71 -10.43
CA ASN A 65 15.12 5.07 -10.53
C ASN A 65 16.15 5.29 -9.43
N SER A 66 17.43 5.38 -9.80
CA SER A 66 18.54 5.45 -8.85
C SER A 66 18.50 4.28 -7.85
N ASP A 67 18.26 4.56 -6.57
CA ASP A 67 18.18 3.65 -5.43
C ASP A 67 16.72 3.30 -5.06
N SER A 68 15.79 3.53 -5.98
CA SER A 68 14.35 3.31 -5.78
C SER A 68 13.82 2.24 -6.71
N LEU A 69 13.23 1.19 -6.12
CA LEU A 69 12.42 0.19 -6.82
C LEU A 69 10.95 0.56 -6.66
N ILE A 70 10.29 0.93 -7.76
CA ILE A 70 8.90 1.38 -7.75
C ILE A 70 8.03 0.27 -8.33
N LEU A 71 7.07 -0.20 -7.52
CA LEU A 71 6.23 -1.37 -7.78
C LEU A 71 4.77 -0.97 -8.03
N ASP A 72 4.17 -1.58 -9.03
CA ASP A 72 2.75 -1.41 -9.34
C ASP A 72 2.10 -2.75 -9.71
N SER A 73 1.04 -3.13 -9.00
CA SER A 73 0.34 -4.41 -9.19
C SER A 73 -0.44 -4.45 -10.49
N ASN A 74 -0.57 -5.65 -11.08
CA ASN A 74 -1.41 -5.88 -12.26
C ASN A 74 -2.19 -7.19 -12.14
N PRO A 75 -3.54 -7.19 -12.24
CA PRO A 75 -4.42 -6.02 -12.38
C PRO A 75 -4.39 -5.11 -11.16
N GLN A 76 -4.58 -3.81 -11.38
CA GLN A 76 -4.67 -2.85 -10.29
C GLN A 76 -6.01 -2.99 -9.55
N ARG A 77 -5.98 -2.89 -8.22
CA ARG A 77 -7.15 -3.07 -7.35
C ARG A 77 -7.21 -1.93 -6.33
N ASP A 78 -8.37 -1.34 -6.09
CA ASP A 78 -8.44 -0.29 -5.06
C ASP A 78 -8.27 -0.90 -3.66
N LYS A 79 -7.38 -0.32 -2.85
CA LYS A 79 -7.15 -0.74 -1.46
C LYS A 79 -8.41 -0.60 -0.59
N ILE A 80 -9.23 0.42 -0.88
CA ILE A 80 -10.50 0.67 -0.20
C ILE A 80 -11.48 1.37 -1.16
N ILE A 81 -12.74 0.96 -1.12
CA ILE A 81 -13.85 1.69 -1.77
C ILE A 81 -14.86 2.05 -0.68
N VAL A 82 -15.27 3.32 -0.64
CA VAL A 82 -16.25 3.79 0.33
C VAL A 82 -17.42 4.44 -0.39
N LYS A 83 -18.63 3.95 -0.11
CA LYS A 83 -19.89 4.56 -0.54
C LYS A 83 -20.54 5.24 0.66
N GLU A 84 -20.73 6.55 0.55
CA GLU A 84 -21.40 7.33 1.59
C GLU A 84 -22.90 7.41 1.35
N LYS A 85 -23.66 7.35 2.44
CA LYS A 85 -25.11 7.56 2.45
C LYS A 85 -25.48 8.40 3.68
N ASN A 86 -26.59 9.11 3.58
CA ASN A 86 -27.24 9.76 4.72
C ASN A 86 -28.49 8.95 5.07
N ARG A 87 -28.46 8.18 6.15
CA ARG A 87 -29.55 7.28 6.56
C ARG A 87 -29.58 7.10 8.08
N GLY A 88 -30.79 7.01 8.64
CA GLY A 88 -30.99 6.68 10.05
C GLY A 88 -30.73 7.86 11.00
N ASN A 89 -30.20 7.57 12.19
CA ASN A 89 -29.98 8.58 13.23
C ASN A 89 -28.76 9.46 12.88
N LYS A 90 -28.96 10.76 12.73
CA LYS A 90 -27.91 11.75 12.41
C LYS A 90 -26.79 11.83 13.45
N ASN A 91 -27.07 11.43 14.70
CA ASN A 91 -26.09 11.43 15.79
C ASN A 91 -25.31 10.11 15.88
N SER A 92 -25.54 9.18 14.95
CA SER A 92 -24.85 7.89 14.91
C SER A 92 -24.24 7.69 13.52
N ASN A 93 -22.96 7.37 13.48
CA ASN A 93 -22.31 6.87 12.29
C ASN A 93 -22.36 5.35 12.28
N LEU A 94 -22.67 4.78 11.13
CA LEU A 94 -22.61 3.34 10.88
C LEU A 94 -21.62 3.08 9.75
N ILE A 95 -20.60 2.29 10.03
CA ILE A 95 -19.60 1.87 9.06
C ILE A 95 -19.74 0.36 8.90
N ILE A 96 -20.09 -0.11 7.71
CA ILE A 96 -20.21 -1.52 7.37
C ILE A 96 -19.01 -1.88 6.50
N VAL A 97 -18.25 -2.90 6.89
CA VAL A 97 -17.02 -3.29 6.22
C VAL A 97 -17.14 -4.72 5.73
N LYS A 98 -16.86 -4.90 4.44
CA LYS A 98 -16.73 -6.20 3.78
C LYS A 98 -15.42 -6.26 3.02
N ASP A 99 -14.93 -7.48 2.76
CA ASP A 99 -13.84 -7.64 1.82
C ASP A 99 -14.31 -7.39 0.37
N LYS A 100 -13.38 -7.40 -0.57
CA LYS A 100 -13.68 -7.24 -2.00
C LYS A 100 -14.49 -8.39 -2.61
N GLU A 101 -14.54 -9.53 -1.94
CA GLU A 101 -15.32 -10.71 -2.33
C GLU A 101 -16.74 -10.67 -1.71
N GLY A 102 -17.02 -9.70 -0.83
CA GLY A 102 -18.32 -9.49 -0.17
C GLY A 102 -18.46 -10.21 1.17
N ASN A 103 -17.40 -10.86 1.66
CA ASN A 103 -17.37 -11.56 2.93
C ASN A 103 -17.19 -10.59 4.11
N ASN A 104 -17.63 -11.02 5.28
CA ASN A 104 -17.35 -10.32 6.52
C ASN A 104 -15.91 -10.59 6.96
N LEU A 105 -15.27 -9.59 7.57
CA LEU A 105 -13.94 -9.71 8.14
C LEU A 105 -13.88 -9.05 9.52
N THR A 106 -12.87 -9.45 10.30
CA THR A 106 -12.46 -8.76 11.52
C THR A 106 -11.49 -7.65 11.14
N TYR A 107 -11.69 -6.45 11.71
CA TYR A 107 -10.86 -5.29 11.43
C TYR A 107 -10.71 -4.40 12.66
N HIS A 108 -9.70 -3.54 12.62
CA HIS A 108 -9.58 -2.38 13.48
C HIS A 108 -9.91 -1.14 12.66
N ILE A 109 -10.68 -0.23 13.24
CA ILE A 109 -10.98 1.05 12.61
C ILE A 109 -10.38 2.17 13.44
N TYR A 110 -9.66 3.06 12.76
CA TYR A 110 -9.08 4.26 13.32
C TYR A 110 -9.86 5.44 12.77
N LEU A 111 -10.63 6.09 13.63
CA LEU A 111 -11.46 7.23 13.32
C LEU A 111 -10.64 8.49 13.55
N VAL A 112 -10.52 9.33 12.53
CA VAL A 112 -9.98 10.68 12.63
C VAL A 112 -11.16 11.61 12.84
N LEU A 113 -11.21 12.27 13.99
CA LEU A 113 -12.24 13.25 14.32
C LEU A 113 -11.92 14.62 13.74
N VAL A 114 -12.89 15.54 13.80
CA VAL A 114 -12.74 16.91 13.30
C VAL A 114 -11.69 17.74 14.05
N ASP A 115 -11.39 17.38 15.29
CA ASP A 115 -10.33 17.96 16.14
C ASP A 115 -8.99 17.23 15.99
N ASP A 116 -8.84 16.41 14.95
CA ASP A 116 -7.67 15.56 14.66
C ASP A 116 -7.35 14.51 15.73
N LYS A 117 -8.23 14.33 16.72
CA LYS A 117 -8.13 13.20 17.65
C LYS A 117 -8.38 11.89 16.90
N VAL A 118 -7.56 10.88 17.20
CA VAL A 118 -7.72 9.53 16.66
C VAL A 118 -8.35 8.61 17.72
N ILE A 119 -9.44 7.95 17.35
CA ILE A 119 -10.07 6.91 18.17
C ILE A 119 -9.89 5.57 17.47
N CYS A 120 -9.31 4.59 18.16
CA CYS A 120 -9.20 3.22 17.68
C CYS A 120 -10.31 2.34 18.27
N LEU A 121 -11.07 1.67 17.40
CA LEU A 121 -11.97 0.58 17.79
C LEU A 121 -11.36 -0.71 17.25
N LYS A 122 -10.91 -1.58 18.15
CA LYS A 122 -10.28 -2.87 17.80
C LYS A 122 -11.32 -3.98 17.66
N ASP A 123 -10.93 -5.05 16.99
CA ASP A 123 -11.68 -6.31 16.85
C ASP A 123 -13.15 -6.14 16.44
N GLN A 124 -13.41 -5.20 15.53
CA GLN A 124 -14.75 -4.98 14.99
C GLN A 124 -15.08 -6.07 13.97
N TRP A 125 -16.32 -6.54 13.99
CA TRP A 125 -16.83 -7.57 13.08
C TRP A 125 -18.03 -7.03 12.30
N GLU A 126 -17.98 -7.12 10.97
CA GLU A 126 -19.02 -6.67 10.02
C GLU A 126 -19.31 -5.16 10.02
N LYS A 127 -19.53 -4.55 11.19
CA LYS A 127 -19.93 -3.15 11.32
C LYS A 127 -19.46 -2.51 12.62
N SER A 128 -19.22 -1.21 12.53
CA SER A 128 -18.88 -0.33 13.65
C SER A 128 -19.97 0.73 13.81
N LYS A 129 -20.47 0.91 15.04
CA LYS A 129 -21.44 1.95 15.38
C LYS A 129 -20.77 3.00 16.27
N ILE A 130 -20.76 4.24 15.82
CA ILE A 130 -20.11 5.35 16.52
C ILE A 130 -21.17 6.38 16.89
N LYS A 131 -21.39 6.60 18.19
CA LYS A 131 -22.38 7.55 18.70
C LYS A 131 -21.73 8.89 19.05
N ASN A 132 -22.42 9.99 18.73
CA ASN A 132 -22.07 11.34 19.17
C ASN A 132 -20.64 11.78 18.80
N GLN A 133 -20.13 11.33 17.65
CA GLN A 133 -18.83 11.74 17.13
C GLN A 133 -18.97 12.27 15.71
N THR A 134 -18.28 13.38 15.42
CA THR A 134 -18.18 13.91 14.06
C THR A 134 -16.89 13.40 13.43
N ILE A 135 -17.03 12.48 12.49
CA ILE A 135 -15.90 11.84 11.82
C ILE A 135 -15.42 12.74 10.67
N LYS A 136 -14.11 13.04 10.64
CA LYS A 136 -13.40 13.68 9.52
C LYS A 136 -12.95 12.65 8.49
N GLY A 137 -12.49 11.50 8.96
CA GLY A 137 -12.06 10.40 8.12
C GLY A 137 -11.81 9.13 8.92
N PHE A 138 -11.40 8.07 8.25
CA PHE A 138 -11.00 6.83 8.90
C PHE A 138 -10.05 6.01 8.03
N TYR A 139 -9.27 5.13 8.65
CA TYR A 139 -8.59 4.04 7.97
C TYR A 139 -8.86 2.72 8.69
N LEU A 140 -8.70 1.64 7.94
CA LEU A 140 -8.89 0.27 8.42
C LEU A 140 -7.55 -0.44 8.51
N VAL A 141 -7.45 -1.36 9.46
CA VAL A 141 -6.36 -2.33 9.55
C VAL A 141 -6.98 -3.71 9.74
N ASP A 142 -6.67 -4.67 8.88
CA ASP A 142 -7.14 -6.05 9.09
C ASP A 142 -6.31 -6.80 10.14
N THR A 143 -6.72 -8.02 10.45
CA THR A 143 -6.01 -8.89 11.40
C THR A 143 -4.60 -9.29 10.95
N LYS A 144 -4.25 -9.03 9.69
CA LYS A 144 -2.93 -9.31 9.11
C LYS A 144 -2.00 -8.11 9.20
N GLY A 145 -2.51 -6.95 9.62
CA GLY A 145 -1.78 -5.69 9.66
C GLY A 145 -1.86 -4.88 8.35
N LEU A 146 -2.65 -5.31 7.37
CA LEU A 146 -2.83 -4.55 6.13
C LEU A 146 -3.64 -3.29 6.39
N LYS A 147 -3.00 -2.15 6.17
CA LYS A 147 -3.55 -0.83 6.43
C LYS A 147 -4.13 -0.21 5.15
N SER A 148 -5.36 0.28 5.23
CA SER A 148 -5.96 1.07 4.16
C SER A 148 -5.34 2.48 4.11
N PRO A 149 -5.36 3.17 2.96
CA PRO A 149 -5.19 4.62 2.97
C PRO A 149 -6.29 5.27 3.83
N THR A 150 -6.02 6.47 4.33
CA THR A 150 -7.02 7.24 5.09
C THR A 150 -8.10 7.74 4.14
N TYR A 151 -9.33 7.30 4.38
CA TYR A 151 -10.51 7.84 3.73
C TYR A 151 -10.92 9.14 4.40
N LEU A 152 -11.02 10.22 3.63
CA LEU A 152 -11.59 11.48 4.07
C LEU A 152 -13.06 11.55 3.68
N LYS A 153 -13.91 11.86 4.67
CA LYS A 153 -15.34 12.01 4.48
C LYS A 153 -15.63 13.13 3.48
N LYS A 154 -16.42 12.84 2.46
CA LYS A 154 -16.77 13.76 1.37
C LYS A 154 -18.05 14.53 1.66
N GLY A 155 -19.09 13.85 2.16
CA GLY A 155 -20.40 14.44 2.40
C GLY A 155 -20.53 15.05 3.79
N LYS A 156 -20.99 16.30 3.87
CA LYS A 156 -21.21 17.01 5.15
C LYS A 156 -22.13 16.23 6.10
N PHE A 157 -23.20 15.64 5.56
CA PHE A 157 -24.25 14.95 6.34
C PHE A 157 -24.21 13.43 6.25
N SER A 158 -23.19 12.86 5.62
CA SER A 158 -23.04 11.40 5.55
C SER A 158 -22.82 10.82 6.94
N ASN A 159 -23.57 9.76 7.26
CA ASN A 159 -23.50 9.04 8.53
C ASN A 159 -23.58 7.51 8.34
N HIS A 160 -23.64 7.04 7.10
CA HIS A 160 -23.63 5.62 6.76
C HIS A 160 -22.56 5.39 5.69
N PHE A 161 -21.65 4.46 5.95
CA PHE A 161 -20.52 4.15 5.08
C PHE A 161 -20.52 2.66 4.76
N GLU A 162 -20.67 2.32 3.49
CA GLU A 162 -20.46 0.97 2.99
C GLU A 162 -19.04 0.89 2.44
N VAL A 163 -18.21 0.07 3.08
CA VAL A 163 -16.78 -0.03 2.81
C VAL A 163 -16.45 -1.41 2.24
N GLN A 164 -15.77 -1.43 1.11
CA GLN A 164 -15.09 -2.62 0.59
C GLN A 164 -13.60 -2.46 0.81
N PHE A 165 -13.00 -3.40 1.54
CA PHE A 165 -11.59 -3.40 1.90
C PHE A 165 -10.85 -4.53 1.19
N GLU A 166 -9.69 -4.23 0.62
CA GLU A 166 -8.83 -5.25 0.04
C GLU A 166 -8.02 -5.95 1.14
N THR A 167 -8.12 -7.29 1.22
CA THR A 167 -7.45 -8.11 2.24
C THR A 167 -6.17 -8.79 1.73
N LYS A 168 -5.77 -8.46 0.50
CA LYS A 168 -4.49 -8.84 -0.12
C LYS A 168 -3.68 -7.56 -0.36
N ARG A 169 -2.36 -7.62 -0.22
CA ARG A 169 -1.51 -6.46 -0.50
C ARG A 169 -1.71 -6.00 -1.95
N VAL A 170 -1.69 -4.69 -2.18
CA VAL A 170 -1.69 -4.09 -3.52
C VAL A 170 -0.59 -3.05 -3.57
N PHE A 171 0.30 -3.19 -4.55
CA PHE A 171 1.34 -2.22 -4.83
C PHE A 171 0.77 -1.15 -5.75
N GLU A 172 0.83 0.11 -5.32
CA GLU A 172 0.32 1.25 -6.09
C GLU A 172 1.39 2.34 -6.06
N ASN A 173 2.27 2.34 -7.06
CA ASN A 173 3.49 3.15 -7.10
C ASN A 173 4.31 3.08 -5.79
N GLU A 174 4.34 1.90 -5.17
CA GLU A 174 5.01 1.73 -3.89
C GLU A 174 6.52 1.73 -4.10
N THR A 175 7.25 2.56 -3.34
CA THR A 175 8.67 2.79 -3.55
C THR A 175 9.50 2.14 -2.47
N TRP A 176 10.22 1.09 -2.83
CA TRP A 176 11.16 0.39 -1.97
C TRP A 176 12.58 0.92 -2.18
N HIS A 177 13.42 0.81 -1.15
CA HIS A 177 14.82 1.18 -1.27
C HIS A 177 15.63 0.01 -1.85
N LEU A 178 16.43 0.30 -2.87
CA LEU A 178 17.18 -0.65 -3.66
C LEU A 178 18.68 -0.38 -3.51
N GLU A 179 19.40 -1.41 -3.08
CA GLU A 179 20.87 -1.45 -3.08
C GLU A 179 21.30 -2.60 -4.01
N LYS A 180 22.59 -2.64 -4.39
CA LYS A 180 23.10 -3.55 -5.44
C LYS A 180 22.62 -5.00 -5.31
N ASP A 181 22.66 -5.55 -4.10
CA ASP A 181 22.38 -6.97 -3.82
C ASP A 181 21.29 -7.17 -2.75
N LYS A 182 20.59 -6.10 -2.38
CA LYS A 182 19.53 -6.17 -1.36
C LYS A 182 18.47 -5.11 -1.54
N ILE A 183 17.26 -5.41 -1.10
CA ILE A 183 16.10 -4.53 -1.20
C ILE A 183 15.52 -4.35 0.21
N LYS A 184 15.24 -3.11 0.61
CA LYS A 184 14.52 -2.82 1.85
C LYS A 184 13.02 -2.69 1.55
N PRO A 185 12.19 -3.68 1.90
CA PRO A 185 10.78 -3.66 1.58
C PRO A 185 10.01 -2.73 2.53
N ILE A 186 8.88 -2.23 2.05
CA ILE A 186 7.84 -1.62 2.89
C ILE A 186 6.92 -2.75 3.40
N GLY A 187 6.32 -2.58 4.58
CA GLY A 187 5.37 -3.52 5.18
C GLY A 187 3.94 -3.33 4.72
N MET A 188 3.06 -4.20 5.22
CA MET A 188 1.61 -4.05 5.08
C MET A 188 1.03 -2.82 5.79
N ASP A 189 1.78 -2.28 6.75
CA ASP A 189 1.48 -1.08 7.53
C ASP A 189 1.94 0.23 6.86
N GLY A 190 2.72 0.12 5.77
CA GLY A 190 3.29 1.25 5.05
C GLY A 190 4.66 1.70 5.56
N GLU A 191 5.26 1.01 6.54
CA GLU A 191 6.56 1.35 7.10
C GLU A 191 7.67 0.45 6.57
N TYR A 192 8.92 0.94 6.54
CA TYR A 192 10.05 0.09 6.16
C TYR A 192 10.25 -1.06 7.13
N GLN A 193 10.48 -2.25 6.59
CA GLN A 193 10.82 -3.41 7.39
C GLN A 193 12.21 -3.29 8.01
N ASN A 194 12.42 -4.00 9.12
CA ASN A 194 13.69 -4.04 9.83
C ASN A 194 14.68 -5.09 9.27
N TYR A 195 14.34 -5.70 8.13
CA TYR A 195 15.18 -6.64 7.40
C TYR A 195 15.30 -6.21 5.93
N TYR A 196 16.19 -6.90 5.21
CA TYR A 196 16.37 -6.76 3.78
C TYR A 196 16.00 -8.08 3.08
N LEU A 197 15.50 -7.97 1.85
CA LEU A 197 15.46 -9.08 0.91
C LEU A 197 16.84 -9.16 0.25
N GLU A 198 17.53 -10.28 0.41
CA GLU A 198 18.87 -10.47 -0.16
C GLU A 198 18.80 -11.20 -1.49
N LYS A 199 19.65 -10.82 -2.44
CA LYS A 199 19.70 -11.44 -3.76
C LYS A 199 20.10 -12.91 -3.63
N ASN A 200 19.23 -13.80 -4.08
CA ASN A 200 19.48 -15.23 -4.08
C ASN A 200 20.32 -15.58 -5.30
N ASN A 201 21.62 -15.77 -5.08
CA ASN A 201 22.59 -16.25 -6.08
C ASN A 201 22.24 -17.65 -6.60
#